data_AF-A0A1T0CUS2-F1
#
_entry.id   AF-A0A1T0CUS2-F1
#
_cell.length_a   1.000
_cell.length_b   1.000
_cell.length_c   1.000
_cell.angle_alpha   90.00
_cell.angle_beta   90.00
_cell.angle_gamma   90.00
#
_symmetry.space_group_name_H-M   'P 1'
#
loop_
_entity.id
_entity.type
_entity.pdbx_description
1 polymer ?
#
loop_
_entity_poly.entity_id
_entity_poly.type
_entity_poly.pdbx_seq_one_letter_code
_entity_poly.pdbx_strand_id
1 'polypeptide(L)'
;MQTKLIASALIAALALTACSKPAEEAPEAAAQATQAAADAQAAANTAPADSTAQAAADTAAQAADTANQAAADAVAQEAAGNTVAAEQAEATAENAQAAAEQAADAAVDAADGAAAAGTATATTTETK
;
A
#
# COMPACT_ATOMS: atom_id res chain seq x y z
N MET A 1 18.69 14.21 -8.17
CA MET A 1 17.61 15.10 -8.68
C MET A 1 16.64 14.31 -9.58
N GLN A 2 16.00 13.26 -9.06
CA GLN A 2 15.08 12.38 -9.84
C GLN A 2 13.68 12.26 -9.21
N THR A 3 13.49 12.70 -7.96
CA THR A 3 12.22 12.69 -7.23
C THR A 3 11.16 13.66 -7.77
N LYS A 4 11.51 14.54 -8.72
CA LYS A 4 10.59 15.53 -9.29
C LYS A 4 9.84 15.05 -10.54
N LEU A 5 10.16 13.87 -11.07
CA LEU A 5 9.51 13.35 -12.28
C LEU A 5 8.30 12.45 -11.97
N ILE A 6 8.23 11.88 -10.77
CA ILE A 6 7.20 10.90 -10.39
C ILE A 6 5.85 11.61 -10.12
N ALA A 7 5.88 12.82 -9.54
CA ALA A 7 4.67 13.60 -9.27
C ALA A 7 3.96 14.11 -10.53
N SER A 8 4.69 14.29 -11.64
CA SER A 8 4.13 14.82 -12.89
C SER A 8 3.43 13.76 -13.74
N ALA A 9 3.70 12.47 -13.49
CA ALA A 9 3.04 11.36 -14.18
C ALA A 9 1.65 11.06 -13.61
N LEU A 10 1.45 11.25 -12.30
CA LEU A 10 0.14 11.07 -11.65
C LEU A 10 -0.93 12.02 -12.20
N ILE A 11 -0.56 13.26 -12.52
CA ILE A 11 -1.53 14.28 -12.94
C ILE A 11 -2.08 14.01 -14.36
N ALA A 12 -1.34 13.30 -15.21
CA ALA A 12 -1.75 13.02 -16.58
C ALA A 12 -2.74 11.85 -16.72
N ALA A 13 -2.83 10.96 -15.72
CA ALA A 13 -3.76 9.84 -15.72
C ALA A 13 -5.22 10.27 -15.45
N LEU A 14 -5.42 11.37 -14.70
CA LEU A 14 -6.74 11.94 -14.37
C LEU A 14 -7.57 12.41 -15.58
N ALA A 15 -6.97 12.57 -16.76
CA ALA A 15 -7.67 13.03 -17.96
C ALA A 15 -8.08 11.91 -18.93
N LEU A 16 -7.62 10.67 -18.73
CA LEU A 16 -7.92 9.54 -19.63
C LEU A 16 -9.00 8.60 -19.09
N THR A 17 -9.38 8.72 -17.81
CA THR A 17 -10.49 7.97 -17.18
C THR A 17 -11.88 8.55 -17.48
N ALA A 18 -12.01 9.46 -18.45
CA ALA A 18 -13.25 10.14 -18.85
C ALA A 18 -14.36 9.21 -19.45
N CYS A 19 -14.27 7.90 -19.24
CA CYS A 19 -15.29 6.92 -19.56
C CYS A 19 -15.66 6.00 -18.37
N SER A 20 -14.97 6.08 -17.22
CA SER A 20 -15.32 5.35 -15.99
C SER A 20 -16.26 6.22 -15.15
N LYS A 21 -17.28 5.63 -14.53
CA LYS A 21 -18.16 6.37 -13.63
C LYS A 21 -17.36 6.69 -12.34
N PRO A 22 -17.55 7.86 -11.72
CA PRO A 22 -16.93 8.17 -10.44
C PRO A 22 -17.20 7.08 -9.39
N ALA A 23 -16.19 6.75 -8.59
CA ALA A 23 -16.20 5.75 -7.52
C ALA A 23 -16.21 4.26 -7.96
N GLU A 24 -16.06 3.94 -9.25
CA GLU A 24 -15.96 2.54 -9.70
C GLU A 24 -14.62 1.89 -9.33
N GLU A 25 -13.52 2.64 -9.28
CA GLU A 25 -12.18 2.10 -9.03
C GLU A 25 -11.83 2.11 -7.53
N ALA A 26 -12.52 2.93 -6.73
CA ALA A 26 -12.29 3.01 -5.28
C ALA A 26 -12.42 1.66 -4.53
N PRO A 27 -13.44 0.80 -4.79
CA PRO A 27 -13.53 -0.52 -4.17
C PRO A 27 -12.41 -1.46 -4.59
N GLU A 28 -11.94 -1.34 -5.83
CA GLU A 28 -10.82 -2.13 -6.33
C GLU A 28 -9.51 -1.71 -5.66
N ALA A 29 -9.26 -0.40 -5.55
CA ALA A 29 -8.12 0.13 -4.80
C ALA A 29 -8.11 -0.34 -3.34
N ALA A 30 -9.27 -0.35 -2.67
CA ALA A 30 -9.40 -0.88 -1.31
C ALA A 30 -9.09 -2.39 -1.22
N ALA A 31 -9.53 -3.18 -2.21
CA ALA A 31 -9.23 -4.61 -2.28
C ALA A 31 -7.74 -4.86 -2.48
N GLN A 32 -7.09 -4.11 -3.39
CA GLN A 32 -5.65 -4.20 -3.64
C GLN A 32 -4.84 -3.77 -2.40
N ALA A 33 -5.24 -2.70 -1.71
CA ALA A 33 -4.61 -2.28 -0.46
C ALA A 33 -4.70 -3.36 0.64
N THR A 34 -5.87 -4.02 0.74
CA THR A 34 -6.08 -5.11 1.69
C THR A 34 -5.18 -6.31 1.38
N GLN A 35 -5.01 -6.64 0.10
CA GLN A 35 -4.10 -7.70 -0.33
C GLN A 35 -2.64 -7.33 0.01
N ALA A 36 -2.21 -6.10 -0.29
CA ALA A 36 -0.86 -5.63 0.07
C ALA A 36 -0.60 -5.70 1.57
N ALA A 37 -1.57 -5.32 2.41
CA ALA A 37 -1.46 -5.46 3.86
C ALA A 37 -1.32 -6.93 4.32
N ALA A 38 -2.06 -7.86 3.69
CA ALA A 38 -1.93 -9.28 3.97
C ALA A 38 -0.55 -9.82 3.59
N ASP A 39 -0.02 -9.40 2.45
CA ASP A 39 1.32 -9.78 1.97
C ASP A 39 2.41 -9.21 2.88
N ALA A 40 2.27 -7.95 3.33
CA ALA A 40 3.16 -7.33 4.30
C ALA A 40 3.20 -8.11 5.63
N GLN A 41 2.03 -8.52 6.14
CA GLN A 41 1.94 -9.32 7.36
C GLN A 41 2.54 -10.72 7.16
N ALA A 42 2.34 -11.33 5.99
CA ALA A 42 2.98 -12.60 5.66
C ALA A 42 4.51 -12.47 5.68
N ALA A 43 5.06 -11.40 5.09
CA ALA A 43 6.49 -11.11 5.11
C ALA A 43 7.02 -10.91 6.55
N ALA A 44 6.35 -10.09 7.36
CA ALA A 44 6.71 -9.89 8.76
C ALA A 44 6.72 -11.21 9.57
N ASN A 45 5.79 -12.12 9.29
CA ASN A 45 5.73 -13.43 9.93
C ASN A 45 6.92 -14.34 9.58
N THR A 46 7.61 -14.10 8.47
CA THR A 46 8.85 -14.82 8.12
C THR A 46 10.06 -14.34 8.92
N ALA A 47 10.01 -13.10 9.42
CA ALA A 47 11.05 -12.49 10.26
C ALA A 47 10.46 -11.91 11.57
N PRO A 48 9.88 -12.74 12.46
CA PRO A 48 9.10 -12.28 13.61
C PRO A 48 9.91 -11.54 14.69
N ALA A 49 11.24 -11.59 14.62
CA ALA A 49 12.13 -10.84 15.50
C ALA A 49 12.50 -9.45 14.94
N ASP A 50 12.12 -9.15 13.69
CA ASP A 50 12.40 -7.87 13.04
C ASP A 50 11.23 -6.89 13.26
N SER A 51 11.45 -5.93 14.16
CA SER A 51 10.45 -4.89 14.46
C SER A 51 10.19 -3.95 13.29
N THR A 52 11.10 -3.85 12.32
CA THR A 52 10.93 -3.02 11.12
C THR A 52 9.95 -3.69 10.16
N ALA A 53 10.08 -5.01 9.97
CA ALA A 53 9.14 -5.77 9.15
C ALA A 53 7.72 -5.69 9.73
N GLN A 54 7.56 -5.82 11.05
CA GLN A 54 6.25 -5.67 11.70
C GLN A 54 5.70 -4.24 11.61
N ALA A 55 6.52 -3.22 11.81
CA ALA A 55 6.08 -1.82 11.68
C ALA A 55 5.63 -1.47 10.25
N ALA A 56 6.30 -2.04 9.24
CA ALA A 56 5.91 -1.91 7.84
C ALA A 56 4.57 -2.62 7.56
N ALA A 57 4.37 -3.82 8.10
CA ALA A 57 3.07 -4.51 8.03
C ALA A 57 1.93 -3.73 8.71
N ASP A 58 2.18 -3.16 9.89
CA ASP A 58 1.21 -2.32 10.60
C ASP A 58 0.87 -1.04 9.80
N THR A 59 1.84 -0.51 9.06
CA THR A 59 1.63 0.65 8.16
C THR A 59 0.78 0.26 6.96
N ALA A 60 1.05 -0.89 6.35
CA ALA A 60 0.25 -1.42 5.24
C ALA A 60 -1.21 -1.65 5.66
N ALA A 61 -1.43 -2.19 6.87
CA ALA A 61 -2.78 -2.37 7.43
C ALA A 61 -3.53 -1.04 7.62
N GLN A 62 -2.88 -0.02 8.17
CA GLN A 62 -3.48 1.32 8.33
C GLN A 62 -3.81 1.98 6.98
N ALA A 63 -2.95 1.78 5.97
CA ALA A 63 -3.19 2.25 4.63
C ALA A 63 -4.38 1.52 3.99
N ALA A 64 -4.50 0.21 4.17
CA ALA A 64 -5.68 -0.55 3.74
C ALA A 64 -6.98 -0.09 4.42
N ASP A 65 -6.95 0.19 5.72
CA ASP A 65 -8.11 0.76 6.43
C ASP A 65 -8.52 2.13 5.89
N THR A 66 -7.53 2.95 5.51
CA THR A 66 -7.77 4.24 4.87
C THR A 66 -8.40 4.07 3.48
N ALA A 67 -7.90 3.13 2.69
CA ALA A 67 -8.44 2.83 1.37
C ALA A 67 -9.89 2.34 1.45
N ASN A 68 -10.20 1.46 2.41
CA ASN A 68 -11.55 0.97 2.66
C ASN A 68 -12.53 2.08 3.07
N GLN A 69 -12.11 2.98 3.97
CA GLN A 69 -12.93 4.13 4.36
C GLN A 69 -13.18 5.07 3.18
N ALA A 70 -12.13 5.39 2.42
CA ALA A 70 -12.22 6.24 1.26
C ALA A 70 -13.10 5.64 0.16
N ALA A 71 -13.04 4.32 -0.06
CA ALA A 71 -13.92 3.62 -0.98
C ALA A 71 -15.40 3.67 -0.55
N ALA A 72 -15.68 3.47 0.74
CA ALA A 72 -17.03 3.59 1.28
C ALA A 72 -17.56 5.03 1.13
N ASP A 73 -16.72 6.02 1.38
CA ASP A 73 -17.05 7.43 1.19
C ASP A 73 -17.32 7.75 -0.29
N ALA A 74 -16.50 7.24 -1.22
CA ALA A 74 -16.68 7.44 -2.65
C ALA A 74 -18.06 6.92 -3.11
N VAL A 75 -18.43 5.70 -2.70
CA VAL A 75 -19.75 5.10 -2.99
C VAL A 75 -20.89 5.93 -2.38
N ALA A 76 -20.73 6.41 -1.15
CA ALA A 76 -21.75 7.23 -0.48
C ALA A 76 -21.94 8.59 -1.17
N GLN A 77 -20.85 9.25 -1.58
CA GLN A 77 -20.92 10.53 -2.28
C GLN A 77 -21.53 10.39 -3.68
N GLU A 78 -21.17 9.34 -4.42
CA GLU A 78 -21.77 9.07 -5.73
C GLU A 78 -23.27 8.76 -5.60
N ALA A 79 -23.68 7.99 -4.59
CA ALA A 79 -25.10 7.74 -4.30
C ALA A 79 -25.87 9.02 -3.93
N ALA A 80 -25.19 10.00 -3.34
CA ALA A 80 -25.74 11.33 -3.04
C ALA A 80 -25.73 12.29 -4.25
N GLY A 81 -25.20 11.86 -5.40
CA GLY A 81 -25.05 12.69 -6.61
C GLY A 81 -23.92 13.71 -6.52
N ASN A 82 -22.99 13.55 -5.58
CA ASN A 82 -21.86 14.44 -5.38
C ASN A 82 -20.58 13.86 -6.03
N THR A 83 -20.58 13.84 -7.35
CA THR A 83 -19.50 13.28 -8.18
C THR A 83 -18.12 13.82 -7.84
N VAL A 84 -17.96 15.13 -7.59
CA VAL A 84 -16.64 15.72 -7.28
C VAL A 84 -16.09 15.19 -5.95
N ALA A 85 -16.94 15.00 -4.94
CA ALA A 85 -16.51 14.42 -3.67
C ALA A 85 -16.25 12.92 -3.80
N ALA A 86 -16.99 12.22 -4.66
CA ALA A 86 -16.76 10.82 -4.99
C ALA A 86 -15.38 10.62 -5.63
N GLU A 87 -15.02 11.43 -6.63
CA GLU A 87 -13.69 11.41 -7.29
C GLU A 87 -12.55 11.70 -6.31
N GLN A 88 -12.74 12.62 -5.35
CA GLN A 88 -11.72 12.91 -4.33
C GLN A 88 -11.52 11.75 -3.35
N ALA A 89 -12.62 11.09 -2.97
CA ALA A 89 -12.57 9.92 -2.11
C ALA A 89 -11.94 8.72 -2.85
N GLU A 90 -12.25 8.53 -4.13
CA GLU A 90 -11.59 7.56 -5.01
C GLU A 90 -10.08 7.79 -5.11
N ALA A 91 -9.65 9.02 -5.40
CA ALA A 91 -8.23 9.36 -5.38
C ALA A 91 -7.58 9.12 -4.02
N THR A 92 -8.32 9.29 -2.92
CA THR A 92 -7.82 8.96 -1.57
C THR A 92 -7.63 7.45 -1.41
N ALA A 93 -8.55 6.64 -1.92
CA ALA A 93 -8.45 5.18 -1.91
C ALA A 93 -7.23 4.69 -2.72
N GLU A 94 -7.01 5.23 -3.92
CA GLU A 94 -5.85 4.90 -4.76
C GLU A 94 -4.52 5.29 -4.12
N ASN A 95 -4.44 6.49 -3.52
CA ASN A 95 -3.23 6.91 -2.82
C ASN A 95 -2.94 6.02 -1.59
N ALA A 96 -4.00 5.60 -0.88
CA ALA A 96 -3.88 4.69 0.24
C ALA A 96 -3.48 3.27 -0.21
N GLN A 97 -3.97 2.80 -1.36
CA GLN A 97 -3.48 1.57 -1.99
C GLN A 97 -1.98 1.64 -2.28
N ALA A 98 -1.52 2.69 -2.96
CA ALA A 98 -0.10 2.85 -3.27
C ALA A 98 0.77 2.91 -2.00
N ALA A 99 0.26 3.49 -0.91
CA ALA A 99 0.93 3.49 0.38
C ALA A 99 0.98 2.08 1.00
N ALA A 100 -0.09 1.29 0.88
CA ALA A 100 -0.12 -0.10 1.34
C ALA A 100 0.89 -0.97 0.58
N GLU A 101 0.99 -0.82 -0.74
CA GLU A 101 1.97 -1.52 -1.59
C GLU A 101 3.41 -1.17 -1.20
N GLN A 102 3.73 0.12 -1.04
CA GLN A 102 5.07 0.55 -0.62
C GLN A 102 5.43 0.02 0.77
N ALA A 103 4.46 -0.04 1.68
CA ALA A 103 4.67 -0.60 3.01
C ALA A 103 4.84 -2.13 2.97
N ALA A 104 4.15 -2.82 2.05
CA ALA A 104 4.34 -4.25 1.82
C ALA A 104 5.74 -4.57 1.29
N ASP A 105 6.21 -3.81 0.29
CA ASP A 105 7.59 -3.93 -0.21
C ASP A 105 8.62 -3.69 0.90
N ALA A 106 8.41 -2.68 1.74
CA ALA A 106 9.29 -2.41 2.89
C ALA A 106 9.29 -3.55 3.92
N ALA A 107 8.16 -4.24 4.13
CA ALA A 107 8.08 -5.40 5.02
C ALA A 107 8.87 -6.59 4.45
N VAL A 108 8.81 -6.81 3.14
CA VAL A 108 9.60 -7.84 2.43
C VAL A 108 11.09 -7.52 2.52
N ASP A 109 11.50 -6.29 2.19
CA ASP A 109 12.90 -5.87 2.25
C ASP A 109 13.50 -6.05 3.65
N ALA A 110 12.73 -5.71 4.70
CA ALA A 110 13.15 -5.90 6.08
C ALA A 110 13.29 -7.39 6.44
N ALA A 111 12.32 -8.22 6.04
CA ALA A 111 12.37 -9.65 6.30
C ALA A 111 13.55 -10.34 5.58
N ASP A 112 13.80 -10.00 4.33
CA ASP A 112 14.93 -10.51 3.55
C ASP A 112 16.28 -10.04 4.14
N GLY A 113 16.35 -8.79 4.58
CA GLY A 113 17.51 -8.26 5.31
C GLY A 113 17.81 -9.03 6.60
N ALA A 114 16.79 -9.37 7.37
CA ALA A 114 16.92 -10.18 8.58
C ALA A 114 17.41 -11.61 8.27
N ALA A 115 16.89 -12.23 7.22
CA ALA A 115 17.33 -13.56 6.78
C ALA A 115 18.81 -13.59 6.36
N ALA A 116 19.29 -12.55 5.65
CA ALA A 116 20.69 -12.39 5.28
C ALA A 116 21.62 -12.19 6.49
N ALA A 117 21.18 -11.42 7.50
CA ALA A 117 21.94 -11.23 8.74
C ALA A 117 22.05 -12.52 9.58
N GLY A 118 21.00 -13.34 9.61
CA GLY A 118 21.00 -14.64 10.28
C GLY A 118 21.99 -15.62 9.66
N THR A 119 22.09 -15.66 8.33
CA THR A 119 23.04 -16.54 7.60
C THR A 119 24.50 -16.12 7.77
N ALA A 120 24.78 -14.81 7.81
CA ALA A 120 26.12 -14.30 8.11
C ALA A 120 26.60 -14.67 9.53
N THR A 121 25.68 -14.69 10.50
CA THR A 121 25.98 -15.04 11.89
C THR A 121 26.23 -16.54 12.06
N ALA A 122 25.50 -17.39 11.35
CA ALA A 122 25.69 -18.86 11.38
C ALA A 122 27.07 -19.27 10.83
N THR A 123 27.51 -18.68 9.72
CA THR A 123 28.80 -19.00 9.09
C THR A 123 30.01 -18.65 9.99
N THR A 124 29.86 -17.65 10.86
CA THR A 124 30.95 -17.21 11.76
C THR A 124 31.09 -18.13 12.99
N THR A 125 30.06 -18.89 13.36
CA THR A 125 30.05 -19.73 14.56
C THR A 125 30.66 -21.12 14.34
N GLU A 126 30.68 -21.64 13.11
CA GLU A 126 31.27 -22.95 12.80
C GLU A 126 32.81 -22.94 12.60
N THR A 127 33.47 -21.78 12.71
CA THR A 127 34.92 -21.66 12.48
C THR A 127 35.72 -21.32 13.75
N LYS A 128 35.35 -21.87 14.92
CA LYS A 128 36.12 -21.66 16.17
C LYS A 128 36.38 -22.92 16.96
#